data_AF-A0A8B6QTC6-F1
#
_entry.id   AF-A0A8B6QTC6-F1
#
_cell.length_a   1.000
_cell.length_b   1.000
_cell.length_c   1.000
_cell.angle_alpha   90.00
_cell.angle_beta   90.00
_cell.angle_gamma   90.00
#
_symmetry.space_group_name_H-M   'P 1'
#
loop_
_entity.id
_entity.type
_entity.pdbx_description
1 polymer ?
#
loop_
_entity_poly.entity_id
_entity_poly.type
_entity_poly.pdbx_seq_one_letter_code
_entity_poly.pdbx_strand_id
1 'polypeptide(L)'
;MIMSFFDQFLSPTLLGMPLIILAIVFPWILFPSQTNRWAINRLSTIQNWLLLLMTKQLLQPVNSPGHKWAAILTTTLIFLISLNLLGLLPYTFTPTTQLSMNMSLAAPMWLATVLIGLRNQPTTSLGHLLP
;
A
#
# COMPACT_ATOMS: atom_id res chain seq x y z
N MET A 1 27.09 -3.64 21.31
CA MET A 1 27.18 -2.52 20.35
C MET A 1 26.71 -2.89 18.94
N ILE A 2 27.01 -4.08 18.39
CA ILE A 2 26.47 -4.47 17.05
C ILE A 2 24.97 -4.74 17.11
N MET A 3 24.48 -5.42 18.15
CA MET A 3 23.05 -5.75 18.29
C MET A 3 22.14 -4.53 18.46
N SER A 4 22.64 -3.42 19.02
CA SER A 4 21.84 -2.23 19.25
C SER A 4 21.41 -1.50 17.98
N PHE A 5 22.06 -1.75 16.83
CA PHE A 5 21.60 -1.23 15.54
C PHE A 5 20.33 -1.94 15.04
N PHE A 6 20.10 -3.18 15.47
CA PHE A 6 18.92 -3.95 15.05
C PHE A 6 17.69 -3.70 15.92
N ASP A 7 17.87 -3.11 17.09
CA ASP A 7 16.77 -2.80 18.02
C ASP A 7 15.69 -1.91 17.36
N GLN A 8 16.07 -1.06 16.40
CA GLN A 8 15.11 -0.22 15.66
C GLN A 8 14.15 -1.01 14.75
N PHE A 9 14.52 -2.23 14.35
CA PHE A 9 13.69 -3.09 13.48
C PHE A 9 12.84 -4.08 14.29
N LEU A 10 13.11 -4.20 15.59
CA LEU A 10 12.27 -4.98 16.48
C LEU A 10 10.95 -4.26 16.68
N SER A 11 9.87 -5.03 16.69
CA SER A 11 8.55 -4.47 16.95
C SER A 11 8.49 -3.90 18.37
N PRO A 12 8.25 -2.59 18.55
CA PRO A 12 8.20 -2.01 19.87
C PRO A 12 6.98 -2.57 20.62
N THR A 13 7.20 -2.97 21.87
CA THR A 13 6.15 -3.44 22.78
C THR A 13 6.09 -2.49 23.99
N LEU A 14 4.89 -2.12 24.39
CA LEU A 14 4.65 -1.31 25.59
C LEU A 14 3.63 -2.05 26.45
N LEU A 15 3.96 -2.30 27.73
CA LEU A 15 3.09 -3.04 28.66
C LEU A 15 2.65 -4.42 28.13
N GLY A 16 3.51 -5.10 27.35
CA GLY A 16 3.21 -6.39 26.73
C GLY A 16 2.38 -6.33 25.44
N MET A 17 2.01 -5.12 24.98
CA MET A 17 1.20 -4.91 23.78
C MET A 17 2.09 -4.51 22.59
N PRO A 18 2.01 -5.17 21.42
CA PRO A 18 2.78 -4.78 20.24
C PRO A 18 2.21 -3.49 19.62
N LEU A 19 3.05 -2.47 19.45
CA LEU A 19 2.65 -1.18 18.89
C LEU A 19 2.61 -1.17 17.35
N ILE A 20 2.91 -2.30 16.69
CA ILE A 20 2.82 -2.43 15.23
C ILE A 20 1.42 -2.07 14.71
N ILE A 21 0.38 -2.49 15.43
CA ILE A 21 -1.02 -2.23 15.03
C ILE A 21 -1.29 -0.73 14.94
N LEU A 22 -0.77 0.03 15.91
CA LEU A 22 -0.92 1.49 15.93
C LEU A 22 -0.16 2.13 14.75
N ALA A 23 1.05 1.66 14.45
CA ALA A 23 1.82 2.12 13.31
C ALA A 23 1.11 1.84 11.96
N ILE A 24 0.49 0.67 11.82
CA ILE A 24 -0.27 0.29 10.61
C ILE A 24 -1.53 1.13 10.43
N VAL A 25 -2.23 1.48 11.52
CA VAL A 25 -3.46 2.28 11.45
C VAL A 25 -3.18 3.77 11.24
N PHE A 26 -2.01 4.26 11.65
CA PHE A 26 -1.67 5.68 11.64
C PHE A 26 -1.84 6.39 10.27
N PRO A 27 -1.43 5.82 9.11
CA PRO A 27 -1.67 6.41 7.80
C PRO A 27 -3.14 6.76 7.53
N TRP A 28 -4.09 6.01 8.10
CA TRP A 28 -5.52 6.28 7.88
C TRP A 28 -5.93 7.66 8.40
N ILE A 29 -5.31 8.12 9.48
CA ILE A 29 -5.59 9.43 10.09
C ILE A 29 -5.11 10.58 9.19
N LEU A 30 -4.05 10.37 8.40
CA LEU A 30 -3.46 11.39 7.53
C LEU A 30 -4.31 11.71 6.28
N PHE A 31 -5.23 10.83 5.92
CA PHE A 31 -6.12 10.97 4.76
C PHE A 31 -7.58 11.13 5.22
N PRO A 32 -7.98 12.34 5.65
CA PRO A 32 -9.34 12.59 6.13
C PRO A 32 -10.38 12.36 5.02
N SER A 33 -11.54 11.83 5.41
CA SER A 33 -12.67 11.68 4.49
C SER A 33 -13.13 13.04 3.96
N GLN A 34 -13.49 13.08 2.68
CA GLN A 34 -14.01 14.29 2.07
C GLN A 34 -15.34 14.70 2.72
N THR A 35 -15.54 16.02 2.85
CA THR A 35 -16.82 16.59 3.30
C THR A 35 -17.70 16.89 2.08
N ASN A 36 -19.02 16.88 2.25
CA ASN A 36 -19.98 17.16 1.17
C ASN A 36 -20.07 18.67 0.81
N ARG A 37 -18.98 19.42 1.01
CA ARG A 37 -18.89 20.85 0.71
C ARG A 37 -18.35 21.04 -0.70
N TRP A 38 -18.90 22.00 -1.44
CA TRP A 38 -18.44 22.31 -2.79
C TRP A 38 -16.99 22.81 -2.83
N ALA A 39 -16.61 23.66 -1.87
CA ALA A 39 -15.23 24.07 -1.65
C ALA A 39 -14.62 23.26 -0.50
N ILE A 40 -13.54 22.54 -0.78
CA ILE A 40 -12.83 21.69 0.18
C ILE A 40 -11.57 22.42 0.70
N ASN A 41 -11.04 21.99 1.83
CA ASN A 41 -9.82 22.55 2.42
C ASN A 41 -8.60 22.33 1.51
N ARG A 42 -7.60 23.20 1.62
CA ARG A 42 -6.36 23.15 0.80
C ARG A 42 -5.61 21.81 0.88
N LEU A 43 -5.58 21.19 2.06
CA LEU A 43 -4.94 19.88 2.23
C LEU A 43 -5.65 18.80 1.40
N SER A 44 -6.97 18.72 1.53
CA SER A 44 -7.79 17.76 0.80
C SER A 44 -7.79 18.00 -0.71
N THR A 45 -7.68 19.24 -1.19
CA THR A 45 -7.57 19.49 -2.64
C THR A 45 -6.25 18.96 -3.19
N ILE A 46 -5.13 19.17 -2.49
CA ILE A 46 -3.82 18.63 -2.87
C ILE A 46 -3.82 17.09 -2.82
N GLN A 47 -4.38 16.50 -1.75
CA GLN A 47 -4.50 15.04 -1.63
C GLN A 47 -5.33 14.47 -2.77
N ASN A 48 -6.51 15.03 -3.07
CA ASN A 48 -7.35 14.59 -4.17
C ASN A 48 -6.67 14.70 -5.54
N TRP A 49 -5.95 15.79 -5.76
CA TRP A 49 -5.21 15.99 -6.99
C TRP A 49 -4.10 14.96 -7.16
N LEU A 50 -3.34 14.68 -6.09
CA LEU A 50 -2.30 13.65 -6.10
C LEU A 50 -2.90 12.26 -6.36
N LEU A 51 -4.01 11.93 -5.69
CA LEU A 51 -4.71 10.66 -5.89
C LEU A 51 -5.14 10.47 -7.34
N LEU A 52 -5.72 11.51 -7.96
CA LEU A 52 -6.17 11.47 -9.35
C LEU A 52 -5.00 11.32 -10.34
N LEU A 53 -3.86 11.95 -10.06
CA LEU A 53 -2.67 11.78 -10.90
C LEU A 53 -2.09 10.37 -10.77
N MET A 54 -1.95 9.86 -9.56
CA MET A 54 -1.43 8.52 -9.31
C MET A 54 -2.32 7.44 -9.94
N THR A 55 -3.65 7.56 -9.78
CA THR A 55 -4.60 6.61 -10.40
C THR A 55 -4.48 6.65 -11.93
N LYS A 56 -4.42 7.85 -12.52
CA LYS A 56 -4.30 8.03 -13.96
C LYS A 56 -3.01 7.43 -14.51
N GLN A 57 -1.88 7.71 -13.89
CA GLN A 57 -0.57 7.19 -14.34
C GLN A 57 -0.49 5.68 -14.19
N LEU A 58 -1.00 5.14 -13.08
CA LEU A 58 -0.96 3.69 -12.80
C LEU A 58 -1.81 2.90 -13.80
N LEU A 59 -2.97 3.42 -14.20
CA LEU A 59 -3.92 2.71 -15.06
C LEU A 59 -3.80 3.04 -16.55
N GLN A 60 -2.96 4.00 -16.93
CA GLN A 60 -2.72 4.36 -18.33
C GLN A 60 -2.35 3.15 -19.23
N PRO A 61 -1.47 2.21 -18.81
CA PRO A 61 -1.15 1.04 -19.63
C PRO A 61 -2.15 -0.12 -19.47
N VAL A 62 -3.18 0.02 -18.63
CA VAL A 62 -4.08 -1.07 -18.25
C VAL A 62 -5.40 -0.97 -19.02
N ASN A 63 -5.83 -2.09 -19.60
CA ASN A 63 -7.11 -2.19 -20.31
C ASN A 63 -8.31 -1.96 -19.38
N SER A 64 -9.46 -1.56 -19.93
CA SER A 64 -10.70 -1.28 -19.18
C SER A 64 -11.13 -2.34 -18.13
N PRO A 65 -11.03 -3.67 -18.34
CA PRO A 65 -11.36 -4.63 -17.29
C PRO A 65 -10.45 -4.53 -16.06
N GLY A 66 -9.20 -4.11 -16.24
CA GLY A 66 -8.23 -3.91 -15.16
C GLY A 66 -8.49 -2.65 -14.32
N HIS A 67 -9.26 -1.68 -14.83
CA HIS A 67 -9.63 -0.47 -14.07
C HIS A 67 -10.46 -0.78 -12.82
N LYS A 68 -11.07 -1.98 -12.73
CA LYS A 68 -11.71 -2.46 -11.48
C LYS A 68 -10.72 -2.56 -10.31
N TRP A 69 -9.43 -2.75 -10.60
CA TRP A 69 -8.36 -2.82 -9.61
C TRP A 69 -7.83 -1.44 -9.20
N ALA A 70 -8.36 -0.35 -9.77
CA ALA A 70 -7.94 1.02 -9.48
C ALA A 70 -7.88 1.29 -7.98
N ALA A 71 -8.98 1.01 -7.26
CA ALA A 71 -9.09 1.32 -5.84
C ALA A 71 -8.06 0.55 -5.00
N ILE A 72 -7.91 -0.76 -5.22
CA ILE A 72 -6.99 -1.58 -4.42
C ILE A 72 -5.52 -1.26 -4.74
N LEU A 73 -5.16 -1.06 -6.00
CA LEU A 73 -3.79 -0.71 -6.38
C LEU A 73 -3.39 0.66 -5.86
N THR A 74 -4.29 1.65 -5.97
CA THR A 74 -4.00 3.02 -5.51
C THR A 74 -3.93 3.09 -3.99
N THR A 75 -4.85 2.43 -3.27
CA THR A 75 -4.79 2.35 -1.80
C THR A 75 -3.54 1.65 -1.30
N THR A 76 -3.13 0.52 -1.92
CA THR A 76 -1.87 -0.15 -1.55
C THR A 76 -0.64 0.73 -1.79
N LEU A 77 -0.59 1.46 -2.90
CA LEU A 77 0.48 2.41 -3.22
C LEU A 77 0.57 3.51 -2.16
N ILE A 78 -0.55 4.17 -1.84
CA ILE A 78 -0.59 5.25 -0.84
C ILE A 78 -0.21 4.73 0.54
N PHE A 79 -0.70 3.55 0.91
CA PHE A 79 -0.40 2.92 2.19
C PHE A 79 1.10 2.64 2.35
N LEU A 80 1.75 2.06 1.34
CA LEU A 80 3.18 1.80 1.38
C LEU A 80 4.02 3.09 1.36
N ILE A 81 3.66 4.06 0.52
CA ILE A 81 4.35 5.35 0.45
C ILE A 81 4.25 6.09 1.79
N SER A 82 3.05 6.15 2.39
CA SER A 82 2.86 6.84 3.67
C SER A 82 3.63 6.19 4.81
N LEU A 83 3.60 4.86 4.95
CA LEU A 83 4.39 4.16 5.96
C LEU A 83 5.89 4.37 5.78
N ASN A 84 6.39 4.29 4.54
CA ASN A 84 7.81 4.47 4.26
C ASN A 84 8.26 5.92 4.48
N LEU A 85 7.44 6.91 4.13
CA LEU A 85 7.76 8.32 4.38
C LEU A 85 7.78 8.66 5.87
N LEU A 86 6.81 8.14 6.64
CA LEU A 86 6.81 8.29 8.10
C LEU A 86 8.03 7.62 8.75
N GLY A 87 8.55 6.57 8.12
CA GLY A 87 9.76 5.87 8.51
C GLY A 87 11.07 6.63 8.37
N LEU A 88 11.08 7.72 7.61
CA LEU A 88 12.25 8.57 7.47
C LEU A 88 12.43 9.50 8.67
N LEU A 89 11.39 9.64 9.52
CA LEU A 89 11.47 10.43 10.74
C LEU A 89 12.41 9.74 11.75
N PRO A 90 13.16 10.51 12.55
CA PRO A 90 14.07 9.93 13.52
C PRO A 90 13.29 9.13 14.57
N TYR A 91 13.79 7.94 14.90
CA TYR A 91 13.23 7.04 15.91
C TYR A 91 11.80 6.53 15.62
N THR A 92 11.37 6.48 14.37
CA THR A 92 10.09 5.87 13.99
C THR A 92 10.27 4.42 13.52
N PHE A 93 9.49 3.51 14.10
CA PHE A 93 9.42 2.12 13.65
C PHE A 93 8.56 2.02 12.39
N THR A 94 9.06 1.36 11.35
CA THR A 94 8.32 1.08 10.12
C THR A 94 7.89 -0.38 10.01
N PRO A 95 6.58 -0.68 9.96
CA PRO A 95 6.08 -2.04 9.75
C PRO A 95 6.58 -2.71 8.46
N THR A 96 6.89 -1.93 7.42
CA THR A 96 7.38 -2.40 6.12
C THR A 96 8.80 -2.99 6.14
N THR A 97 9.56 -2.79 7.23
CA THR A 97 10.85 -3.46 7.44
C THR A 97 10.70 -4.93 7.75
N GLN A 98 9.53 -5.35 8.24
CA GLN A 98 9.26 -6.75 8.54
C GLN A 98 8.83 -7.48 7.27
N LEU A 99 9.54 -8.55 6.93
CA LEU A 99 9.24 -9.39 5.77
C LEU A 99 7.80 -9.94 5.81
N SER A 100 7.31 -10.28 7.01
CA SER A 100 5.95 -10.79 7.22
C SER A 100 4.88 -9.82 6.68
N MET A 101 5.04 -8.51 6.93
CA MET A 101 4.12 -7.49 6.44
C MET A 101 4.12 -7.45 4.91
N ASN A 102 5.30 -7.42 4.29
CA ASN A 102 5.41 -7.34 2.84
C ASN A 102 4.85 -8.59 2.16
N MET A 103 5.14 -9.79 2.68
CA MET A 103 4.60 -11.04 2.15
C MET A 103 3.09 -11.13 2.31
N SER A 104 2.53 -10.61 3.41
CA SER A 104 1.08 -10.59 3.65
C SER A 104 0.32 -9.75 2.61
N LEU A 105 0.94 -8.69 2.07
CA LEU A 105 0.36 -7.88 1.01
C LEU A 105 0.65 -8.46 -0.39
N ALA A 106 1.89 -8.90 -0.63
CA ALA A 106 2.35 -9.32 -1.94
C ALA A 106 1.71 -10.64 -2.38
N ALA A 107 1.68 -11.66 -1.51
CA ALA A 107 1.22 -12.99 -1.90
C ALA A 107 -0.26 -13.01 -2.33
N PRO A 108 -1.21 -12.41 -1.59
CA PRO A 108 -2.62 -12.38 -2.02
C PRO A 108 -2.83 -11.57 -3.29
N MET A 109 -2.17 -10.40 -3.41
CA MET A 109 -2.31 -9.53 -4.59
C MET A 109 -1.78 -10.21 -5.85
N TRP A 110 -0.61 -10.82 -5.78
CA TRP A 110 -0.02 -11.57 -6.89
C TRP A 110 -0.84 -12.81 -7.25
N LEU A 111 -1.24 -13.60 -6.26
CA LEU A 111 -2.02 -14.80 -6.50
C LEU A 111 -3.38 -14.46 -7.12
N ALA A 112 -4.02 -13.37 -6.70
CA ALA A 112 -5.27 -12.91 -7.30
C ALA A 112 -5.14 -12.60 -8.79
N THR A 113 -4.07 -11.92 -9.24
CA THR A 113 -3.88 -11.63 -10.67
C THR A 113 -3.63 -12.88 -11.48
N VAL A 114 -2.84 -13.83 -10.96
CA VAL A 114 -2.59 -15.14 -11.60
C VAL A 114 -3.89 -15.94 -11.74
N LEU A 115 -4.68 -16.07 -10.67
CA LEU A 115 -5.94 -16.79 -10.70
C LEU A 115 -6.95 -16.16 -11.65
N ILE A 116 -7.01 -14.83 -11.73
CA ILE A 116 -7.90 -14.12 -12.67
C ILE A 116 -7.48 -14.37 -14.11
N GLY A 117 -6.17 -14.37 -14.41
CA GLY A 117 -5.64 -14.72 -15.72
C GLY A 117 -6.03 -16.14 -16.12
N LEU A 118 -5.75 -17.12 -15.25
CA LEU A 118 -6.10 -18.53 -15.48
C LEU A 118 -7.61 -18.74 -15.65
N ARG A 119 -8.45 -18.03 -14.87
CA ARG A 119 -9.91 -18.16 -14.94
C ARG A 119 -10.50 -17.58 -16.21
N ASN A 120 -10.03 -16.40 -16.63
CA ASN A 120 -10.66 -15.66 -17.74
C ASN A 120 -10.05 -16.02 -19.10
N GLN A 121 -8.74 -16.32 -19.15
CA GLN A 121 -8.02 -16.64 -20.38
C GLN A 121 -6.96 -17.73 -20.13
N PRO A 122 -7.38 -18.99 -19.93
CA PRO A 122 -6.46 -20.07 -19.56
C PRO A 122 -5.39 -20.34 -20.65
N THR A 123 -5.77 -20.31 -21.93
CA THR A 123 -4.85 -20.60 -23.05
C THR A 123 -3.76 -19.56 -23.20
N THR A 124 -4.09 -18.26 -23.13
CA THR A 124 -3.10 -17.18 -23.22
C THR A 124 -2.21 -17.16 -21.98
N SER A 125 -2.77 -17.37 -20.78
CA SER A 125 -2.00 -17.42 -19.53
C SER A 125 -0.97 -18.55 -19.51
N LEU A 126 -1.32 -19.75 -19.99
CA LEU A 126 -0.36 -20.85 -20.16
C LEU A 126 0.59 -20.61 -21.33
N GLY A 127 0.13 -19.94 -22.38
CA GLY A 127 0.97 -19.55 -23.52
C GLY A 127 2.14 -18.65 -23.13
N HIS A 128 1.99 -17.80 -22.10
CA HIS A 128 3.08 -16.99 -21.54
C HIS A 128 4.20 -17.79 -20.84
N LEU A 129 4.04 -19.10 -20.64
CA LEU A 129 5.14 -19.97 -20.17
C LEU A 129 6.13 -20.31 -21.29
N LEU A 130 5.78 -20.03 -22.54
CA LEU A 130 6.66 -20.14 -23.70
C LEU A 130 7.12 -18.73 -24.11
N PRO A 131 8.42 -18.55 -24.44
CA PRO A 131 8.98 -17.26 -24.84
C PRO A 131 8.47 -16.78 -26.20
#